data_AF-A0AAP0GG45-F1
#
_entry.id   AF-A0AAP0GG45-F1
#
_cell.length_a   1.000
_cell.length_b   1.000
_cell.length_c   1.000
_cell.angle_alpha   90.00
_cell.angle_beta   90.00
_cell.angle_gamma   90.00
#
_symmetry.space_group_name_H-M   'P 1'
#
loop_
_entity.id
_entity.type
_entity.pdbx_description
1 polymer ?
#
loop_
_entity_poly.entity_id
_entity_poly.type
_entity_poly.pdbx_seq_one_letter_code
_entity_poly.pdbx_strand_id
1 'polypeptide(L)'
;MSGQQDGICPICMEEMDLTDPELQPCICGYKVAHPLYDRNSIVARLDAVAEIADSMRSCRDPYKVSQYNRWNSPYLDHDAEIVREDDILKLEVAGLKSMFRERSQALIHRDLHTLSIMVTTESNQVIDPEFAFYVPMGFYIGAFVGNLILAFLFTRWS
;
A
#
# COMPACT_ATOMS: atom_id res chain seq x y z
N MET A 1 -32.28 17.03 3.26
CA MET A 1 -31.74 18.36 3.60
C MET A 1 -31.10 18.25 4.97
N SER A 2 -29.83 17.88 5.05
CA SER A 2 -29.02 18.01 6.26
C SER A 2 -27.80 18.82 5.82
N GLY A 3 -27.81 20.12 6.14
CA GLY A 3 -26.79 21.05 5.73
C GLY A 3 -25.44 20.65 6.31
N GLN A 4 -24.50 20.33 5.44
CA GLN A 4 -23.10 20.36 5.79
C GLN A 4 -22.78 21.85 6.03
N GLN A 5 -22.48 22.22 7.27
CA GLN A 5 -22.12 23.60 7.60
C GLN A 5 -20.71 23.84 7.04
N ASP A 6 -20.65 24.30 5.79
CA ASP A 6 -19.42 24.68 5.12
C ASP A 6 -18.73 25.78 5.94
N GLY A 7 -17.51 25.51 6.42
CA GLY A 7 -16.70 26.51 7.13
C GLY A 7 -16.48 26.27 8.63
N ILE A 8 -16.91 25.13 9.20
CA ILE A 8 -16.59 24.77 10.59
C ILE A 8 -15.69 23.53 10.62
N CYS A 9 -14.63 23.56 11.43
CA CYS A 9 -13.76 22.41 11.58
C CYS A 9 -14.47 21.26 12.31
N PRO A 10 -14.48 20.04 11.77
CA PRO A 10 -15.11 18.89 12.41
C PRO A 10 -14.39 18.39 13.67
N ILE A 11 -13.17 18.87 13.95
CA ILE A 11 -12.39 18.52 15.15
C ILE A 11 -12.50 19.62 16.21
N CYS A 12 -12.09 20.85 15.86
CA CYS A 12 -12.06 21.97 16.80
C CYS A 12 -13.43 22.65 16.97
N MET A 13 -14.40 22.39 16.08
CA MET A 13 -15.68 23.12 15.96
C MET A 13 -15.52 24.65 15.81
N GLU A 14 -14.30 25.10 15.52
CA GLU A 14 -13.97 26.49 15.24
C GLU A 14 -14.23 26.80 13.76
N GLU A 15 -14.57 28.06 13.49
CA GLU A 15 -14.72 28.56 12.12
C GLU A 15 -13.37 28.53 11.38
N MET A 16 -13.40 28.00 10.16
CA MET A 16 -12.27 27.91 9.27
C MET A 16 -12.40 28.97 8.18
N ASP A 17 -11.39 29.83 8.04
CA ASP A 17 -11.33 30.71 6.88
C ASP A 17 -11.06 29.87 5.62
N LEU A 18 -12.07 29.74 4.77
CA LEU A 18 -12.01 29.02 3.49
C LEU A 18 -11.55 29.93 2.35
N THR A 19 -11.42 31.24 2.60
CA THR A 19 -10.98 32.25 1.62
C THR A 19 -9.52 32.64 1.76
N ASP A 20 -8.84 32.15 2.80
CA ASP A 20 -7.42 32.35 3.02
C ASP A 20 -6.55 31.67 1.93
N PRO A 21 -5.85 32.44 1.07
CA PRO A 21 -4.99 31.88 0.03
C PRO A 21 -3.73 31.22 0.58
N GLU A 22 -3.33 31.49 1.83
CA GLU A 22 -2.19 30.85 2.48
C GLU A 22 -2.55 29.55 3.22
N LEU A 23 -3.85 29.21 3.30
CA LEU A 23 -4.35 27.99 3.94
C LEU A 23 -3.81 27.81 5.37
N GLN A 24 -3.84 28.86 6.19
CA GLN A 24 -3.38 28.77 7.58
C GLN A 24 -4.16 27.64 8.31
N PRO A 25 -3.48 26.70 8.99
CA PRO A 25 -4.12 25.53 9.60
C PRO A 25 -5.09 25.93 10.73
N CYS A 26 -6.17 25.15 11.01
CA CYS A 26 -6.95 25.36 12.27
C CYS A 26 -5.95 25.32 13.42
N ILE A 27 -6.24 26.06 14.48
CA ILE A 27 -5.53 26.03 15.77
C ILE A 27 -5.29 24.59 16.28
N CYS A 28 -6.17 23.62 15.94
CA CYS A 28 -5.99 22.19 16.25
C CYS A 28 -5.13 21.39 15.27
N GLY A 29 -4.63 22.00 14.20
CA GLY A 29 -3.87 21.35 13.13
C GLY A 29 -4.71 20.71 12.02
N TYR A 30 -6.05 20.83 12.05
CA TYR A 30 -6.94 20.26 11.03
C TYR A 30 -6.97 21.12 9.75
N LYS A 31 -5.93 20.98 8.94
CA LYS A 31 -5.82 21.22 7.48
C LYS A 31 -4.36 20.84 7.17
N VAL A 32 -4.08 19.65 6.63
CA VAL A 32 -4.21 19.34 5.20
C VAL A 32 -4.73 17.91 5.00
N ALA A 33 -6.01 17.75 4.69
CA ALA A 33 -6.53 16.48 4.16
C ALA A 33 -7.57 16.66 3.05
N HIS A 34 -7.79 17.89 2.57
CA HIS A 34 -8.78 18.13 1.52
C HIS A 34 -8.32 17.67 0.11
N PRO A 35 -7.02 17.64 -0.26
CA PRO A 35 -6.63 17.09 -1.56
C PRO A 35 -6.63 15.55 -1.61
N LEU A 36 -6.40 14.87 -0.47
CA LEU A 36 -6.14 13.43 -0.40
C LEU A 36 -7.41 12.56 -0.30
N TYR A 37 -8.53 13.17 0.09
CA TYR A 37 -9.88 12.58 0.02
C TYR A 37 -10.72 13.19 -1.11
N ASP A 38 -10.13 14.02 -1.97
CA ASP A 38 -10.77 14.41 -3.22
C ASP A 38 -11.01 13.14 -4.05
N ARG A 39 -12.23 12.97 -4.55
CA ARG A 39 -12.62 11.88 -5.44
C ARG A 39 -11.62 11.72 -6.59
N ASN A 40 -11.06 12.83 -7.11
CA ASN A 40 -10.07 12.77 -8.18
C ASN A 40 -8.74 12.15 -7.73
N SER A 41 -8.28 12.42 -6.51
CA SER A 41 -7.08 11.82 -5.95
C SER A 41 -7.26 10.31 -5.71
N ILE A 42 -8.45 9.88 -5.26
CA ILE A 42 -8.79 8.48 -5.06
C ILE A 42 -8.84 7.72 -6.39
N VAL A 43 -9.40 8.34 -7.43
CA VAL A 43 -9.45 7.78 -8.80
C VAL A 43 -8.04 7.69 -9.42
N ALA A 44 -7.21 8.73 -9.29
CA ALA A 44 -5.83 8.69 -9.78
C ALA A 44 -5.02 7.54 -9.13
N ARG A 45 -5.32 7.22 -7.86
CA ARG A 45 -4.69 6.10 -7.13
C ARG A 45 -5.22 4.73 -7.53
N LEU A 46 -6.40 4.65 -8.14
CA LEU A 46 -6.91 3.44 -8.79
C LEU A 46 -6.22 3.22 -10.14
N ASP A 47 -6.02 4.28 -10.92
CA ASP A 47 -5.37 4.19 -12.23
C ASP A 47 -3.90 3.76 -12.12
N ALA A 48 -3.21 4.14 -11.04
CA ALA A 48 -1.84 3.73 -10.76
C ALA A 48 -1.67 2.22 -10.44
N VAL A 49 -2.73 1.48 -10.14
CA VAL A 49 -2.64 0.05 -9.75
C VAL A 49 -2.06 -0.80 -10.88
N ALA A 50 -2.44 -0.51 -12.13
CA ALA A 50 -1.89 -1.19 -13.29
C ALA A 50 -0.38 -0.94 -13.40
N GLU A 51 0.07 0.30 -13.35
CA GLU A 51 1.49 0.65 -13.42
C GLU A 51 2.33 0.02 -12.29
N ILE A 52 1.77 -0.04 -11.08
CA ILE A 52 2.38 -0.73 -9.95
C ILE A 52 2.52 -2.22 -10.24
N ALA A 53 1.47 -2.87 -10.74
CA ALA A 53 1.52 -4.28 -11.11
C ALA A 53 2.56 -4.54 -12.22
N ASP A 54 2.68 -3.64 -13.19
CA ASP A 54 3.66 -3.70 -14.27
C ASP A 54 5.07 -3.57 -13.75
N SER A 55 5.33 -2.65 -12.83
CA SER A 55 6.65 -2.40 -12.25
C SER A 55 7.06 -3.44 -11.21
N MET A 56 6.11 -4.21 -10.68
CA MET A 56 6.34 -5.21 -9.64
C MET A 56 7.36 -6.27 -10.06
N ARG A 57 8.50 -6.30 -9.36
CA ARG A 57 9.59 -7.26 -9.61
C ARG A 57 9.32 -8.65 -9.01
N SER A 58 8.62 -8.73 -7.88
CA SER A 58 8.35 -10.01 -7.19
C SER A 58 7.58 -11.02 -8.05
N CYS A 59 6.71 -10.56 -8.95
CA CYS A 59 5.93 -11.41 -9.86
C CYS A 59 6.61 -11.61 -11.22
N ARG A 60 7.86 -11.15 -11.40
CA ARG A 60 8.57 -11.21 -12.69
C ARG A 60 9.97 -11.78 -12.57
N ASP A 61 10.80 -11.16 -11.74
CA ASP A 61 12.23 -11.40 -11.76
C ASP A 61 12.61 -12.82 -11.33
N PRO A 62 12.00 -13.43 -10.28
CA PRO A 62 12.33 -14.81 -9.88
C PRO A 62 12.08 -15.86 -10.97
N TYR A 63 11.14 -15.61 -11.89
CA TYR A 63 10.66 -16.57 -12.88
C TYR A 63 11.36 -16.43 -14.25
N LYS A 64 12.42 -15.62 -14.33
CA LYS A 64 13.23 -15.41 -15.54
C LYS A 64 14.68 -15.17 -15.17
N VAL A 65 15.55 -15.13 -16.17
CA VAL A 65 16.92 -14.65 -15.98
C VAL A 65 16.89 -13.14 -15.72
N SER A 66 17.39 -12.71 -14.56
CA SER A 66 17.44 -11.31 -14.15
C SER A 66 18.73 -11.03 -13.39
N GLN A 67 19.38 -9.91 -13.70
CA GLN A 67 20.57 -9.44 -12.98
C GLN A 67 20.32 -9.09 -11.52
N TYR A 68 19.05 -8.93 -11.12
CA TYR A 68 18.66 -8.59 -9.76
C TYR A 68 18.46 -9.82 -8.87
N ASN A 69 18.33 -11.01 -9.46
CA ASN A 69 18.13 -12.22 -8.67
C ASN A 69 19.45 -12.60 -7.99
N ARG A 70 19.36 -12.94 -6.70
CA ARG A 70 20.46 -13.47 -5.92
C ARG A 70 19.95 -14.62 -5.07
N TRP A 71 20.78 -15.64 -4.93
CA TRP A 71 20.54 -16.80 -4.08
C TRP A 71 21.89 -17.34 -3.61
N ASN A 72 21.87 -18.32 -2.71
CA ASN A 72 23.08 -18.96 -2.21
C ASN A 72 23.66 -19.91 -3.26
N SER A 73 24.49 -19.39 -4.15
CA SER A 73 25.20 -20.19 -5.17
C SER A 73 26.46 -20.82 -4.56
N PRO A 74 26.79 -22.08 -4.91
CA PRO A 74 26.14 -22.94 -5.91
C PRO A 74 24.95 -23.75 -5.36
N TYR A 75 24.71 -23.71 -4.05
CA TYR A 75 23.82 -24.64 -3.36
C TYR A 75 22.37 -24.63 -3.84
N LEU A 76 21.86 -23.47 -4.29
CA LEU A 76 20.48 -23.29 -4.76
C LEU A 76 20.39 -23.02 -6.27
N ASP A 77 21.46 -23.27 -7.05
CA ASP A 77 21.45 -23.00 -8.49
C ASP A 77 20.40 -23.84 -9.21
N HIS A 78 20.27 -25.12 -8.81
CA HIS A 78 19.27 -26.03 -9.36
C HIS A 78 17.84 -25.64 -8.97
N ASP A 79 17.60 -25.26 -7.70
CA ASP A 79 16.28 -24.78 -7.27
C ASP A 79 15.86 -23.51 -8.02
N ALA A 80 16.80 -22.59 -8.25
CA ALA A 80 16.55 -21.39 -9.01
C ALA A 80 16.25 -21.69 -10.50
N GLU A 81 16.80 -22.76 -11.05
CA GLU A 81 16.47 -23.26 -12.40
C GLU A 81 15.08 -23.88 -12.45
N ILE A 82 14.74 -24.75 -11.50
CA ILE A 82 13.39 -25.35 -11.38
C ILE A 82 12.31 -24.26 -11.34
N VAL A 83 12.47 -23.23 -10.52
CA VAL A 83 11.50 -22.11 -10.42
C VAL A 83 11.36 -21.34 -11.74
N ARG A 84 12.44 -21.22 -12.52
CA ARG A 84 12.42 -20.55 -13.84
C ARG A 84 11.85 -21.43 -14.95
N GLU A 85 11.88 -22.74 -14.81
CA GLU A 85 11.38 -23.68 -15.82
C GLU A 85 9.95 -24.14 -15.55
N ASP A 86 9.42 -23.95 -14.33
CA ASP A 86 8.06 -24.30 -13.97
C ASP A 86 7.01 -23.37 -14.64
N ASP A 87 6.39 -23.86 -15.71
CA ASP A 87 5.35 -23.14 -16.45
C ASP A 87 4.02 -23.07 -15.72
N ILE A 88 3.71 -24.04 -14.84
CA ILE A 88 2.49 -24.00 -14.02
C ILE A 88 2.61 -22.87 -13.00
N LEU A 89 3.76 -22.77 -12.33
CA LEU A 89 4.06 -21.68 -11.40
C LEU A 89 3.98 -20.31 -12.07
N LYS A 90 4.55 -20.16 -13.29
CA LYS A 90 4.45 -18.91 -14.06
C LYS A 90 3.00 -18.54 -14.39
N LEU A 91 2.17 -19.53 -14.75
CA LEU A 91 0.77 -19.31 -15.07
C LEU A 91 -0.01 -18.81 -13.84
N GLU A 92 0.17 -19.45 -12.69
CA GLU A 92 -0.47 -19.04 -11.44
C GLU A 92 -0.04 -17.62 -11.02
N VAL A 93 1.25 -17.31 -11.12
CA VAL A 93 1.79 -15.96 -10.82
C VAL A 93 1.26 -14.92 -11.81
N ALA A 94 1.11 -15.26 -13.09
CA ALA A 94 0.50 -14.38 -14.08
C ALA A 94 -0.99 -14.12 -13.75
N GLY A 95 -1.72 -15.14 -13.31
CA GLY A 95 -3.09 -15.01 -12.82
C GLY A 95 -3.20 -14.10 -11.60
N LEU A 96 -2.33 -14.29 -10.60
CA LEU A 96 -2.24 -13.41 -9.43
C LEU A 96 -1.91 -11.96 -9.82
N LYS A 97 -1.01 -11.76 -10.79
CA LYS A 97 -0.67 -10.43 -11.32
C LYS A 97 -1.84 -9.78 -12.05
N SER A 98 -2.61 -10.52 -12.84
CA SER A 98 -3.84 -10.03 -13.49
C SER A 98 -4.89 -9.65 -12.44
N MET A 99 -5.14 -10.51 -11.45
CA MET A 99 -6.04 -10.17 -10.34
C MET A 99 -5.58 -8.92 -9.57
N PHE A 100 -4.26 -8.74 -9.40
CA PHE A 100 -3.73 -7.53 -8.79
C PHE A 100 -4.05 -6.26 -9.59
N ARG A 101 -3.96 -6.32 -10.93
CA ARG A 101 -4.32 -5.20 -11.81
C ARG A 101 -5.82 -4.90 -11.78
N GLU A 102 -6.64 -5.94 -11.78
CA GLU A 102 -8.07 -5.82 -12.05
C GLU A 102 -8.92 -5.67 -10.79
N ARG A 103 -8.42 -6.08 -9.61
CA ARG A 103 -9.21 -6.12 -8.36
C ARG A 103 -8.64 -5.20 -7.28
N SER A 104 -9.04 -3.94 -7.34
CA SER A 104 -8.83 -2.92 -6.32
C SER A 104 -9.83 -3.07 -5.16
N GLN A 105 -9.55 -3.97 -4.20
CA GLN A 105 -10.48 -4.28 -3.12
C GLN A 105 -10.38 -3.36 -1.89
N ALA A 106 -9.18 -2.88 -1.56
CA ALA A 106 -8.96 -2.06 -0.38
C ALA A 106 -7.94 -0.96 -0.66
N LEU A 107 -8.19 0.24 -0.11
CA LEU A 107 -7.21 1.32 -0.03
C LEU A 107 -6.30 1.06 1.17
N ILE A 108 -5.04 0.73 0.93
CA ILE A 108 -4.04 0.48 1.98
C ILE A 108 -3.14 1.69 2.10
N HIS A 109 -2.95 2.20 3.32
CA HIS A 109 -2.16 3.40 3.64
C HIS A 109 -0.70 3.35 3.15
N ARG A 110 -0.11 2.14 3.12
CA ARG A 110 1.23 1.79 2.60
C ARG A 110 2.42 2.39 3.36
N ASP A 111 2.23 3.42 4.18
CA ASP A 111 3.27 3.97 5.05
C ASP A 111 2.77 4.20 6.49
N LEU A 112 2.11 3.17 7.02
CA LEU A 112 1.56 3.19 8.37
C LEU A 112 2.64 2.83 9.40
N HIS A 113 3.54 3.77 9.66
CA HIS A 113 4.51 3.70 10.75
C HIS A 113 4.07 4.55 11.95
N THR A 114 4.75 4.44 13.09
CA THR A 114 4.36 5.15 14.33
C THR A 114 4.35 6.68 14.17
N LEU A 115 5.16 7.24 13.27
CA LEU A 115 5.13 8.68 12.95
C LEU A 115 3.89 9.10 12.14
N SER A 116 3.12 8.14 11.61
CA SER A 116 1.86 8.36 10.88
C SER A 116 0.64 8.18 11.78
N ILE A 117 0.83 8.06 13.10
CA ILE A 117 -0.23 7.85 14.08
C ILE A 117 -0.09 8.92 15.17
N MET A 118 -1.07 9.82 15.25
CA MET A 118 -1.19 10.78 16.36
C MET A 118 -2.08 10.18 17.44
N VAL A 119 -1.63 10.26 18.70
CA VAL A 119 -2.33 9.68 19.85
C VAL A 119 -2.54 10.70 20.96
N THR A 120 -3.71 10.63 21.59
CA THR A 120 -4.00 11.24 22.89
C THR A 120 -4.48 10.15 23.85
N THR A 121 -4.76 10.50 25.11
CA THR A 121 -5.33 9.54 26.08
C THR A 121 -6.72 9.02 25.67
N GLU A 122 -7.45 9.75 24.81
CA GLU A 122 -8.83 9.43 24.44
C GLU A 122 -9.00 9.18 22.93
N SER A 123 -7.96 9.38 22.11
CA SER A 123 -8.07 9.27 20.66
C SER A 123 -6.81 8.74 19.99
N ASN A 124 -7.01 8.05 18.86
CA ASN A 124 -5.96 7.65 17.93
C ASN A 124 -6.38 8.08 16.51
N GLN A 125 -5.49 8.73 15.79
CA GLN A 125 -5.74 9.25 14.44
C GLN A 125 -4.59 8.87 13.53
N VAL A 126 -4.92 8.31 12.37
CA VAL A 126 -3.95 7.96 11.33
C VAL A 126 -3.86 9.13 10.35
N ILE A 127 -2.66 9.61 10.09
CA ILE A 127 -2.37 10.73 9.20
C ILE A 127 -1.50 10.29 8.03
N ASP A 128 -1.30 11.19 7.06
CA ASP A 128 -0.36 11.02 5.94
C ASP A 128 -0.60 9.80 5.03
N PRO A 129 -1.81 9.62 4.46
CA PRO A 129 -2.05 8.53 3.52
C PRO A 129 -1.48 8.84 2.12
N GLU A 130 -0.39 9.58 1.99
CA GLU A 130 0.12 10.03 0.68
C GLU A 130 0.59 8.86 -0.20
N PHE A 131 1.00 7.74 0.41
CA PHE A 131 1.39 6.52 -0.30
C PHE A 131 0.28 5.49 -0.47
N ALA A 132 -0.90 5.75 0.07
CA ALA A 132 -2.03 4.85 -0.05
C ALA A 132 -2.33 4.41 -1.49
N PHE A 133 -2.72 3.17 -1.68
CA PHE A 133 -3.06 2.66 -3.00
C PHE A 133 -4.08 1.55 -2.90
N TYR A 134 -4.84 1.37 -3.97
CA TYR A 134 -5.78 0.28 -4.02
C TYR A 134 -5.07 -1.03 -4.32
N VAL A 135 -5.40 -2.06 -3.54
CA VAL A 135 -4.82 -3.39 -3.68
C VAL A 135 -5.85 -4.47 -3.41
N PRO A 136 -5.66 -5.68 -3.98
CA PRO A 136 -6.37 -6.86 -3.49
C PRO A 136 -5.97 -7.10 -2.04
N MET A 137 -6.96 -7.30 -1.17
CA MET A 137 -6.70 -7.55 0.27
C MET A 137 -5.78 -8.77 0.47
N GLY A 138 -5.96 -9.80 -0.37
CA GLY A 138 -5.16 -11.02 -0.35
C GLY A 138 -3.67 -10.80 -0.61
N PHE A 139 -3.30 -9.74 -1.36
CA PHE A 139 -1.89 -9.42 -1.59
C PHE A 139 -1.20 -9.01 -0.28
N TYR A 140 -1.83 -8.13 0.50
CA TYR A 140 -1.28 -7.66 1.77
C TYR A 140 -1.24 -8.76 2.83
N ILE A 141 -2.33 -9.52 2.95
CA ILE A 141 -2.40 -10.67 3.87
C ILE A 141 -1.36 -11.72 3.48
N GLY A 142 -1.22 -12.03 2.19
CA GLY A 142 -0.26 -12.99 1.68
C GLY A 142 1.19 -12.57 1.94
N ALA A 143 1.53 -11.29 1.76
CA ALA A 143 2.85 -10.77 2.08
C ALA A 143 3.17 -10.88 3.58
N PHE A 144 2.21 -10.56 4.45
CA PHE A 144 2.38 -10.70 5.90
C PHE A 144 2.58 -12.16 6.32
N VAL A 145 1.68 -13.05 5.89
CA VAL A 145 1.74 -14.49 6.21
C VAL A 145 3.00 -15.13 5.62
N GLY A 146 3.38 -14.78 4.39
CA GLY A 146 4.60 -15.26 3.74
C GLY A 146 5.86 -14.92 4.54
N ASN A 147 5.97 -13.69 5.06
CA ASN A 147 7.07 -13.31 5.93
C ASN A 147 7.08 -14.10 7.26
N LEU A 148 5.91 -14.39 7.85
CA LEU A 148 5.83 -15.23 9.05
C LEU A 148 6.28 -16.67 8.77
N ILE A 149 5.92 -17.24 7.63
CA ILE A 149 6.38 -18.57 7.21
C ILE A 149 7.90 -18.56 7.04
N LEU A 150 8.47 -17.55 6.39
CA LEU A 150 9.92 -17.42 6.24
C LEU A 150 10.63 -17.31 7.60
N ALA A 151 10.12 -16.49 8.53
CA ALA A 151 10.67 -16.36 9.88
C ALA A 151 10.61 -17.67 10.67
N PHE A 152 9.51 -18.41 10.54
CA PHE A 152 9.35 -19.73 11.14
C PHE A 152 10.33 -20.76 10.56
N LEU A 153 10.52 -20.78 9.24
CA LEU A 153 11.49 -21.65 8.59
C LEU A 153 12.92 -21.29 9.04
N PHE A 154 13.26 -20.00 9.12
CA PHE A 154 14.58 -19.57 9.56
C PHE A 154 14.91 -20.01 11.00
N THR A 155 13.97 -19.81 11.93
CA THR A 155 14.15 -20.20 13.35
C THR A 155 14.25 -21.71 13.56
N ARG A 156 13.69 -22.53 12.65
CA ARG A 156 13.75 -23.99 12.76
C ARG A 156 15.03 -24.61 12.19
N TRP A 157 15.78 -23.84 11.42
CA TRP A 157 17.06 -24.23 10.82
C TRP A 157 18.27 -23.60 11.53
N SER A 158 18.05 -22.89 12.64
CA SER A 158 19.07 -22.34 13.55
C SER A 158 19.33 -23.30 14.70
#